data_AF-A0A5B8NNA1-F1
#
_entry.id   AF-A0A5B8NNA1-F1
#
_cell.length_a   1.000
_cell.length_b   1.000
_cell.length_c   1.000
_cell.angle_alpha   90.00
_cell.angle_beta   90.00
_cell.angle_gamma   90.00
#
_symmetry.space_group_name_H-M   'P 1'
#
loop_
_entity.id
_entity.type
_entity.pdbx_description
1 polymer ?
#
loop_
_entity_poly.entity_id
_entity_poly.type
_entity_poly.pdbx_seq_one_letter_code
_entity_poly.pdbx_strand_id
1 'polypeptide(L)'
;MSLLSQNFITLIIGNSRLHWGYFQNRQLITTWNTNHLEKAITDLPTALFPREVIDDTSSYQGDNFIKSNNLFSVPIPPSPPFIKGRSFSEDWGDQFSLNNLPVYIASVVSKQTQLWDDYPHKKIITLEDIPLTNTYATLGVDRALCVYGAGETYGYPVLVIDGGTALTYTAVGKEYNFLGGAILPGLRLQLRALNQNTAALPQVSLPDTLPQLWGDSTKSAIASGVIHTIISGIDNYLTAWWEQFPQGKVILTGGDGLLLQQFLQEKSLFCGNKTLVDQTLMFQGMAKLITNHLCRT
;
A
#
# COMPACT_ATOMS: atom_id res chain seq x y z
N MET A 1 -20.22 14.52 -22.77
CA MET A 1 -20.31 14.11 -21.35
C MET A 1 -19.03 14.58 -20.67
N SER A 2 -19.12 15.44 -19.64
CA SER A 2 -17.92 16.06 -19.06
C SER A 2 -16.98 15.01 -18.47
N LEU A 3 -15.68 15.13 -18.73
CA LEU A 3 -14.55 14.36 -18.18
C LEU A 3 -14.47 14.31 -16.63
N LEU A 4 -15.45 14.90 -15.94
CA LEU A 4 -15.60 14.92 -14.48
C LEU A 4 -16.23 13.63 -13.92
N SER A 5 -16.83 12.78 -14.76
CA SER A 5 -17.65 11.62 -14.34
C SER A 5 -17.13 10.24 -14.77
N GLN A 6 -15.81 10.08 -14.95
CA GLN A 6 -15.26 8.77 -15.33
C GLN A 6 -14.87 7.95 -14.09
N ASN A 7 -15.44 6.75 -14.01
CA ASN A 7 -14.99 5.70 -13.11
C ASN A 7 -13.71 5.08 -13.71
N PHE A 8 -12.76 4.72 -12.86
CA PHE A 8 -11.51 4.11 -13.30
C PHE A 8 -10.93 3.21 -12.22
N ILE A 9 -9.98 2.38 -12.63
CA ILE A 9 -9.25 1.48 -11.74
C ILE A 9 -7.79 1.89 -11.72
N THR A 10 -7.19 1.71 -10.57
CA THR A 10 -5.76 1.85 -10.35
C THR A 10 -5.19 0.51 -9.93
N LEU A 11 -4.02 0.19 -10.46
CA LEU A 11 -3.25 -1.00 -10.13
C LEU A 11 -1.81 -0.58 -9.83
N ILE A 12 -1.32 -0.94 -8.64
CA ILE A 12 0.09 -0.86 -8.31
C ILE A 12 0.62 -2.29 -8.21
N ILE A 13 1.58 -2.60 -9.07
CA ILE A 13 2.26 -3.89 -9.12
C ILE A 13 3.50 -3.80 -8.24
N GLY A 14 3.41 -4.35 -7.02
CA GLY A 14 4.51 -4.48 -6.08
C GLY A 14 5.36 -5.73 -6.33
N ASN A 15 6.44 -5.86 -5.56
CA ASN A 15 7.29 -7.07 -5.61
C ASN A 15 6.59 -8.31 -5.06
N SER A 16 5.73 -8.14 -4.06
CA SER A 16 5.10 -9.23 -3.31
C SER A 16 3.58 -9.23 -3.39
N ARG A 17 2.94 -8.21 -3.94
CA ARG A 17 1.47 -8.08 -4.02
C ARG A 17 1.05 -7.18 -5.19
N LEU A 18 -0.17 -7.37 -5.65
CA LEU A 18 -0.90 -6.36 -6.41
C LEU A 18 -1.78 -5.55 -5.48
N HIS A 19 -1.82 -4.24 -5.69
CA HIS A 19 -2.66 -3.32 -4.95
C HIS A 19 -3.61 -2.64 -5.92
N TRP A 20 -4.89 -2.67 -5.60
CA TRP A 20 -5.96 -2.21 -6.46
C TRP A 20 -6.78 -1.14 -5.79
N GLY A 21 -7.25 -0.17 -6.58
CA GLY A 21 -8.16 0.88 -6.14
C GLY A 21 -9.23 1.16 -7.18
N TYR A 22 -10.49 1.18 -6.77
CA TYR A 22 -11.62 1.58 -7.60
C TYR A 22 -12.02 3.02 -7.28
N PHE A 23 -12.12 3.83 -8.33
CA PHE A 23 -12.51 5.23 -8.24
C PHE A 23 -13.83 5.46 -8.97
N GLN A 24 -14.73 6.18 -8.32
CA GLN A 24 -15.97 6.65 -8.90
C GLN A 24 -16.04 8.17 -8.73
N ASN A 25 -16.31 8.90 -9.80
CA ASN A 25 -16.35 10.37 -9.77
C ASN A 25 -15.10 10.98 -9.10
N ARG A 26 -13.91 10.40 -9.35
CA ARG A 26 -12.61 10.79 -8.77
C ARG A 26 -12.46 10.57 -7.26
N GLN A 27 -13.42 9.92 -6.61
CA GLN A 27 -13.32 9.52 -5.21
C GLN A 27 -12.91 8.06 -5.11
N LEU A 28 -11.97 7.77 -4.21
CA LEU A 28 -11.58 6.40 -3.91
C LEU A 28 -12.73 5.72 -3.17
N ILE A 29 -13.32 4.68 -3.77
CA ILE A 29 -14.44 3.95 -3.19
C ILE A 29 -13.94 2.76 -2.38
N THR A 30 -13.02 1.98 -2.94
CA THR A 30 -12.47 0.80 -2.26
C THR A 30 -11.07 0.46 -2.76
N THR A 31 -10.32 -0.25 -1.92
CA THR A 31 -9.00 -0.80 -2.23
C THR A 31 -8.94 -2.26 -1.84
N TRP A 32 -8.24 -3.09 -2.62
CA TRP A 32 -7.99 -4.49 -2.28
C TRP A 32 -6.59 -4.91 -2.70
N ASN A 33 -6.10 -5.99 -2.10
CA ASN A 33 -4.76 -6.51 -2.36
C ASN A 33 -4.83 -8.01 -2.66
N THR A 34 -3.90 -8.51 -3.47
CA THR A 34 -3.67 -9.96 -3.54
C THR A 34 -3.01 -10.45 -2.26
N ASN A 35 -3.12 -11.76 -2.01
CA ASN A 35 -2.22 -12.44 -1.07
C ASN A 35 -0.76 -12.23 -1.47
N HIS A 36 0.15 -12.50 -0.52
CA HIS A 36 1.58 -12.45 -0.80
C HIS A 36 1.94 -13.42 -1.93
N LEU A 37 2.58 -12.90 -2.96
CA LEU A 37 3.03 -13.62 -4.14
C LEU A 37 4.42 -14.18 -3.87
N GLU A 38 4.58 -15.50 -3.96
CA GLU A 38 5.91 -16.14 -3.86
C GLU A 38 6.73 -15.97 -5.14
N LYS A 39 6.06 -15.73 -6.27
CA LYS A 39 6.65 -15.53 -7.59
C LYS A 39 5.94 -14.38 -8.29
N ALA A 40 6.63 -13.76 -9.25
CA ALA A 40 6.01 -12.79 -10.15
C ALA A 40 4.83 -13.44 -10.88
N ILE A 41 3.80 -12.63 -11.14
CA ILE A 41 2.62 -13.07 -11.88
C ILE A 41 3.03 -13.38 -13.32
N THR A 42 2.55 -14.50 -13.84
CA THR A 42 2.81 -14.95 -15.23
C THR A 42 1.64 -14.70 -16.16
N ASP A 43 0.43 -14.56 -15.61
CA ASP A 43 -0.82 -14.42 -16.37
C ASP A 43 -1.75 -13.43 -15.66
N LEU A 44 -2.54 -12.67 -16.42
CA LEU A 44 -3.55 -11.80 -15.81
C LEU A 44 -4.59 -12.63 -15.05
N PRO A 45 -5.04 -12.18 -13.86
CA PRO A 45 -6.15 -12.83 -13.18
C PRO A 45 -7.39 -12.88 -14.09
N THR A 46 -7.97 -14.05 -14.30
CA THR A 46 -9.17 -14.24 -15.14
C THR A 46 -10.39 -13.50 -14.59
N ALA A 47 -10.42 -13.23 -13.28
CA ALA A 47 -11.31 -12.26 -12.65
C ALA A 47 -10.43 -11.14 -12.06
N LEU A 48 -10.48 -9.96 -12.68
CA LEU A 48 -9.73 -8.79 -12.21
C LEU A 48 -10.22 -8.28 -10.85
N PHE A 49 -11.43 -8.66 -10.46
CA PHE A 49 -12.07 -8.25 -9.21
C PHE A 49 -12.43 -9.48 -8.36
N PRO A 50 -12.26 -9.41 -7.02
CA PRO A 50 -12.80 -10.42 -6.11
C PRO A 50 -14.31 -10.60 -6.34
N ARG A 51 -14.83 -11.81 -6.17
CA ARG A 51 -16.29 -12.04 -6.23
C ARG A 51 -17.05 -11.17 -5.24
N GLU A 52 -16.48 -10.75 -4.12
CA GLU A 52 -17.15 -9.81 -3.19
C GLU A 52 -17.28 -8.38 -3.74
N VAL A 53 -16.52 -8.03 -4.78
CA VAL A 53 -16.66 -6.77 -5.55
C VAL A 53 -17.65 -6.96 -6.72
N ILE A 54 -18.00 -8.21 -7.06
CA ILE A 54 -18.82 -8.59 -8.23
C ILE A 54 -20.23 -9.12 -7.84
N ASP A 55 -20.38 -9.84 -6.71
CA ASP A 55 -21.55 -10.63 -6.32
C ASP A 55 -21.91 -10.39 -4.84
N ASP A 56 -22.95 -9.59 -4.60
CA ASP A 56 -24.01 -9.96 -3.66
C ASP A 56 -25.34 -9.84 -4.41
N THR A 57 -25.55 -10.79 -5.33
CA THR A 57 -26.83 -11.00 -6.01
C THR A 57 -27.22 -12.48 -5.94
N SER A 58 -27.95 -12.79 -4.86
CA SER A 58 -28.91 -13.89 -4.72
C SER A 58 -28.38 -15.32 -4.57
N SER A 59 -28.88 -15.94 -3.51
CA SER A 59 -29.01 -17.38 -3.30
C SER A 59 -29.46 -18.16 -4.54
N TYR A 60 -28.68 -19.16 -4.98
CA TYR A 60 -29.22 -20.35 -5.66
C TYR A 60 -28.29 -21.56 -5.51
N GLN A 61 -28.90 -22.72 -5.24
CA GLN A 61 -28.30 -24.04 -5.09
C GLN A 61 -28.14 -24.72 -6.47
N GLY A 62 -27.11 -25.57 -6.64
CA GLY A 62 -27.04 -26.51 -7.78
C GLY A 62 -25.62 -26.92 -8.14
N ASP A 63 -25.38 -28.23 -8.16
CA ASP A 63 -24.09 -28.92 -8.16
C ASP A 63 -23.26 -28.90 -9.46
N ASN A 64 -21.96 -29.09 -9.24
CA ASN A 64 -20.92 -29.67 -10.09
C ASN A 64 -20.40 -28.89 -11.32
N PHE A 65 -19.20 -28.28 -11.16
CA PHE A 65 -18.05 -28.60 -12.03
C PHE A 65 -16.73 -28.41 -11.26
N ILE A 66 -15.84 -29.39 -11.39
CA ILE A 66 -14.56 -29.52 -10.70
C ILE A 66 -13.38 -29.19 -11.67
N LYS A 67 -12.32 -28.60 -11.08
CA LYS A 67 -10.88 -28.52 -11.48
C LYS A 67 -10.39 -27.44 -12.46
N SER A 68 -9.77 -26.39 -11.90
CA SER A 68 -8.30 -26.21 -11.94
C SER A 68 -7.77 -25.37 -10.77
N ASN A 69 -7.30 -26.08 -9.74
CA ASN A 69 -6.31 -25.79 -8.68
C ASN A 69 -6.00 -24.34 -8.22
N ASN A 70 -6.53 -24.04 -7.03
CA ASN A 70 -5.86 -23.46 -5.83
C ASN A 70 -5.28 -22.03 -5.86
N LEU A 71 -6.16 -21.02 -5.90
CA LEU A 71 -5.87 -19.68 -5.36
C LEU A 71 -6.90 -19.17 -4.34
N PHE A 72 -7.86 -19.99 -3.93
CA PHE A 72 -8.93 -19.60 -3.01
C PHE A 72 -9.14 -20.63 -1.90
N SER A 73 -8.25 -20.64 -0.90
CA SER A 73 -8.51 -21.40 0.33
C SER A 73 -7.67 -20.94 1.53
N VAL A 74 -7.88 -19.71 2.02
CA VAL A 74 -7.62 -19.32 3.43
C VAL A 74 -8.62 -18.21 3.82
N PRO A 75 -9.18 -18.17 5.06
CA PRO A 75 -10.20 -17.20 5.45
C PRO A 75 -9.66 -15.76 5.50
N ILE A 76 -10.46 -14.82 4.99
CA ILE A 76 -10.23 -13.38 5.00
C ILE A 76 -10.48 -12.84 6.44
N PRO A 77 -9.60 -12.01 7.04
CA PRO A 77 -9.92 -11.34 8.31
C PRO A 77 -11.03 -10.30 8.09
N PRO A 78 -11.90 -10.05 9.08
CA PRO A 78 -13.02 -9.13 8.91
C PRO A 78 -12.49 -7.72 8.64
N SER A 79 -12.91 -7.13 7.52
CA SER A 79 -12.69 -5.71 7.23
C SER A 79 -13.52 -4.84 8.19
N PRO A 80 -13.04 -3.65 8.61
CA PRO A 80 -13.82 -2.71 9.43
C PRO A 80 -15.04 -2.18 8.66
N PRO A 81 -16.05 -1.64 9.36
CA PRO A 81 -17.44 -1.74 8.93
C PRO A 81 -17.74 -0.87 7.72
N PHE A 82 -18.34 -1.53 6.73
CA PHE A 82 -19.23 -0.95 5.73
C PHE A 82 -20.17 0.09 6.34
N ILE A 83 -20.41 1.19 5.61
CA ILE A 83 -21.62 1.99 5.81
C ILE A 83 -22.81 1.06 5.53
N LYS A 84 -23.57 0.78 6.58
CA LYS A 84 -24.62 -0.23 6.64
C LYS A 84 -25.76 0.09 5.64
N GLY A 85 -26.04 -0.83 4.70
CA GLY A 85 -27.37 -0.95 4.09
C GLY A 85 -27.56 -0.64 2.61
N ARG A 86 -26.54 -0.79 1.74
CA ARG A 86 -26.76 -0.85 0.29
C ARG A 86 -25.94 -1.97 -0.35
N SER A 87 -26.56 -2.77 -1.20
CA SER A 87 -25.87 -3.77 -2.01
C SER A 87 -25.25 -3.14 -3.27
N PHE A 88 -24.25 -3.82 -3.85
CA PHE A 88 -23.62 -3.40 -5.11
C PHE A 88 -24.61 -3.35 -6.29
N SER A 89 -25.67 -4.18 -6.26
CA SER A 89 -26.72 -4.27 -7.28
C SER A 89 -27.84 -3.24 -7.14
N GLU A 90 -28.05 -2.68 -5.94
CA GLU A 90 -29.12 -1.70 -5.68
C GLU A 90 -28.85 -0.33 -6.30
N ASP A 91 -27.59 0.05 -6.52
CA ASP A 91 -27.22 1.36 -7.08
C ASP A 91 -26.80 1.30 -8.59
N TRP A 92 -26.51 0.12 -9.16
CA TRP A 92 -25.89 -0.01 -10.49
C TRP A 92 -26.43 -1.22 -11.28
N GLY A 93 -27.65 -1.11 -11.80
CA GLY A 93 -28.33 -2.18 -12.57
C GLY A 93 -27.49 -2.80 -13.70
N ASP A 94 -28.00 -3.90 -14.27
CA ASP A 94 -27.39 -4.90 -15.20
C ASP A 94 -26.58 -4.39 -16.42
N GLN A 95 -26.34 -3.09 -16.57
CA GLN A 95 -25.60 -2.43 -17.65
C GLN A 95 -24.12 -2.11 -17.32
N PHE A 96 -23.62 -2.36 -16.10
CA PHE A 96 -22.24 -2.02 -15.73
C PHE A 96 -21.24 -3.13 -16.12
N SER A 97 -20.70 -3.08 -17.34
CA SER A 97 -19.58 -3.96 -17.72
C SER A 97 -18.25 -3.37 -17.24
N LEU A 98 -17.75 -3.86 -16.11
CA LEU A 98 -16.42 -3.54 -15.55
C LEU A 98 -15.25 -3.86 -16.51
N ASN A 99 -15.52 -4.64 -17.56
CA ASN A 99 -14.53 -5.07 -18.55
C ASN A 99 -13.99 -3.95 -19.47
N ASN A 100 -14.56 -2.73 -19.41
CA ASN A 100 -14.15 -1.58 -20.24
C ASN A 100 -13.70 -0.34 -19.46
N LEU A 101 -13.46 -0.44 -18.14
CA LEU A 101 -12.98 0.72 -17.38
C LEU A 101 -11.52 1.05 -17.72
N PRO A 102 -11.13 2.34 -17.78
CA PRO A 102 -9.73 2.70 -17.85
C PRO A 102 -8.95 2.15 -16.66
N VAL A 103 -7.81 1.52 -16.92
CA VAL A 103 -6.91 0.99 -15.88
C VAL A 103 -5.60 1.77 -15.90
N TYR A 104 -5.29 2.43 -14.79
CA TYR A 104 -4.03 3.12 -14.58
C TYR A 104 -3.09 2.22 -13.81
N ILE A 105 -1.89 1.98 -14.32
CA ILE A 105 -0.97 0.97 -13.79
C ILE A 105 0.36 1.63 -13.43
N ALA A 106 0.81 1.46 -12.19
CA ALA A 106 2.17 1.74 -11.77
C ALA A 106 2.85 0.41 -11.38
N SER A 107 4.13 0.23 -11.70
CA SER A 107 4.81 -1.03 -11.41
C SER A 107 6.25 -0.83 -10.98
N VAL A 108 6.66 -1.51 -9.90
CA VAL A 108 8.08 -1.67 -9.53
C VAL A 108 8.74 -2.85 -10.23
N VAL A 109 7.95 -3.67 -10.93
CA VAL A 109 8.41 -4.84 -11.70
C VAL A 109 8.08 -4.61 -13.17
N SER A 110 9.01 -4.01 -13.92
CA SER A 110 8.77 -3.58 -15.31
C SER A 110 8.29 -4.71 -16.24
N LYS A 111 8.72 -5.95 -16.02
CA LYS A 111 8.24 -7.09 -16.81
C LYS A 111 6.75 -7.39 -16.62
N GLN A 112 6.17 -7.05 -15.47
CA GLN A 112 4.75 -7.34 -15.20
C GLN A 112 3.79 -6.35 -15.88
N THR A 113 4.26 -5.19 -16.36
CA THR A 113 3.39 -4.30 -17.14
C THR A 113 3.07 -4.88 -18.53
N GLN A 114 3.93 -5.76 -19.05
CA GLN A 114 3.72 -6.44 -20.34
C GLN A 114 2.51 -7.37 -20.32
N LEU A 115 2.14 -7.91 -19.16
CA LEU A 115 0.94 -8.75 -19.02
C LEU A 115 -0.34 -7.98 -19.36
N TRP A 116 -0.30 -6.65 -19.26
CA TRP A 116 -1.44 -5.78 -19.51
C TRP A 116 -1.51 -5.33 -20.96
N ASP A 117 -0.67 -5.88 -21.86
CA ASP A 117 -0.45 -5.22 -23.13
C ASP A 117 -1.68 -5.13 -24.03
N ASP A 118 -2.50 -6.17 -23.96
CA ASP A 118 -3.74 -6.32 -24.74
C ASP A 118 -4.96 -5.65 -24.09
N TYR A 119 -4.81 -4.99 -22.93
CA TYR A 119 -5.93 -4.32 -22.27
C TYR A 119 -6.26 -2.98 -22.97
N PRO A 120 -7.48 -2.79 -23.53
CA PRO A 120 -7.80 -1.75 -24.50
C PRO A 120 -7.74 -0.31 -23.95
N HIS A 121 -7.80 -0.14 -22.63
CA HIS A 121 -7.83 1.18 -21.97
C HIS A 121 -6.78 1.32 -20.86
N LYS A 122 -5.62 0.67 -21.01
CA LYS A 122 -4.52 0.77 -20.05
C LYS A 122 -3.80 2.12 -20.18
N LYS A 123 -3.33 2.66 -19.06
CA LYS A 123 -2.41 3.79 -19.00
C LYS A 123 -1.32 3.47 -17.98
N ILE A 124 -0.06 3.50 -18.42
CA ILE A 124 1.07 3.28 -17.52
C ILE A 124 1.47 4.60 -16.89
N ILE A 125 1.63 4.61 -15.58
CA ILE A 125 2.22 5.69 -14.80
C ILE A 125 3.66 5.29 -14.49
N THR A 126 4.59 6.13 -14.91
CA THR A 126 6.03 6.00 -14.69
C THR A 126 6.51 7.05 -13.69
N LEU A 127 7.77 6.97 -13.29
CA LEU A 127 8.37 7.98 -12.42
C LEU A 127 8.36 9.39 -13.06
N GLU A 128 8.50 9.47 -14.39
CA GLU A 128 8.54 10.75 -15.12
C GLU A 128 7.21 11.50 -15.10
N ASP A 129 6.10 10.78 -14.91
CA ASP A 129 4.77 11.37 -14.80
C ASP A 129 4.54 12.05 -13.43
N ILE A 130 5.35 11.72 -12.42
CA ILE A 130 5.20 12.21 -11.05
C ILE A 130 5.98 13.52 -10.91
N PRO A 131 5.35 14.65 -10.51
CA PRO A 131 5.96 15.97 -10.57
C PRO A 131 6.94 16.23 -9.40
N LEU A 132 7.81 15.28 -9.08
CA LEU A 132 8.87 15.41 -8.09
C LEU A 132 10.17 15.83 -8.79
N THR A 133 10.86 16.83 -8.23
CA THR A 133 12.19 17.25 -8.71
C THR A 133 13.29 16.58 -7.90
N ASN A 134 14.52 16.56 -8.42
CA ASN A 134 15.71 15.99 -7.74
C ASN A 134 15.59 14.48 -7.41
N THR A 135 14.76 13.74 -8.16
CA THR A 135 14.68 12.28 -8.06
C THR A 135 15.90 11.63 -8.72
N TYR A 136 16.19 10.39 -8.34
CA TYR A 136 17.16 9.54 -9.03
C TYR A 136 16.42 8.49 -9.87
N ALA A 137 17.03 8.07 -10.99
CA ALA A 137 16.39 7.21 -12.00
C ALA A 137 15.88 5.86 -11.46
N THR A 138 16.47 5.36 -10.37
CA THR A 138 16.10 4.09 -9.73
C THR A 138 15.10 4.25 -8.58
N LEU A 139 14.51 5.43 -8.38
CA LEU A 139 13.47 5.63 -7.38
C LEU A 139 12.23 4.81 -7.76
N GLY A 140 11.76 3.97 -6.85
CA GLY A 140 10.54 3.19 -7.05
C GLY A 140 9.33 4.10 -7.28
N VAL A 141 8.54 3.79 -8.32
CA VAL A 141 7.32 4.54 -8.67
C VAL A 141 6.28 4.47 -7.54
N ASP A 142 6.24 3.37 -6.80
CA ASP A 142 5.41 3.19 -5.61
C ASP A 142 5.75 4.21 -4.50
N ARG A 143 7.05 4.35 -4.18
CA ARG A 143 7.54 5.31 -3.19
C ARG A 143 7.28 6.75 -3.62
N ALA A 144 7.49 7.05 -4.90
CA ALA A 144 7.22 8.36 -5.47
C ALA A 144 5.71 8.69 -5.42
N LEU A 145 4.82 7.75 -5.77
CA LEU A 145 3.37 7.91 -5.67
C LEU A 145 2.91 8.08 -4.22
N CYS A 146 3.46 7.31 -3.29
CA CYS A 146 3.19 7.40 -1.86
C CYS A 146 3.48 8.82 -1.32
N VAL A 147 4.70 9.33 -1.55
CA VAL A 147 5.09 10.63 -1.01
C VAL A 147 4.41 11.80 -1.74
N TYR A 148 4.15 11.65 -3.04
CA TYR A 148 3.37 12.64 -3.81
C TYR A 148 1.92 12.70 -3.29
N GLY A 149 1.26 11.55 -3.14
CA GLY A 149 -0.08 11.46 -2.57
C GLY A 149 -0.15 12.05 -1.17
N ALA A 150 0.83 11.75 -0.31
CA ALA A 150 0.91 12.32 1.03
C ALA A 150 1.03 13.84 1.01
N GLY A 151 1.88 14.41 0.15
CA GLY A 151 2.06 15.85 0.05
C GLY A 151 0.84 16.58 -0.52
N GLU A 152 0.15 15.98 -1.49
CA GLU A 152 -1.09 16.53 -2.07
C GLU A 152 -2.28 16.45 -1.10
N THR A 153 -2.28 15.50 -0.17
CA THR A 153 -3.36 15.31 0.82
C THR A 153 -3.10 16.07 2.12
N TYR A 154 -1.88 16.02 2.64
CA TYR A 154 -1.54 16.54 3.98
C TYR A 154 -0.67 17.81 3.95
N GLY A 155 -0.14 18.18 2.78
CA GLY A 155 0.74 19.32 2.57
C GLY A 155 2.23 18.97 2.64
N TYR A 156 3.03 19.80 1.96
CA TYR A 156 4.50 19.75 1.97
C TYR A 156 5.08 20.70 3.03
N PRO A 157 6.26 20.41 3.61
CA PRO A 157 7.10 19.22 3.40
C PRO A 157 6.53 17.99 4.11
N VAL A 158 6.79 16.80 3.56
CA VAL A 158 6.27 15.52 4.06
C VAL A 158 7.31 14.41 4.04
N LEU A 159 7.31 13.60 5.09
CA LEU A 159 8.02 12.34 5.21
C LEU A 159 7.00 11.19 5.23
N VAL A 160 7.17 10.22 4.35
CA VAL A 160 6.42 8.97 4.38
C VAL A 160 7.30 7.85 4.89
N ILE A 161 6.79 7.08 5.85
CA ILE A 161 7.41 5.84 6.34
C ILE A 161 6.47 4.68 6.00
N ASP A 162 6.87 3.85 5.05
CA ASP A 162 6.08 2.71 4.58
C ASP A 162 6.56 1.42 5.24
N GLY A 163 5.73 0.86 6.12
CA GLY A 163 5.94 -0.42 6.80
C GLY A 163 5.34 -1.58 6.02
N GLY A 164 6.05 -2.06 4.99
CA GLY A 164 5.66 -3.21 4.16
C GLY A 164 6.66 -4.37 4.24
N THR A 165 6.80 -5.10 3.13
CA THR A 165 7.86 -6.12 2.98
C THR A 165 9.24 -5.51 3.23
N ALA A 166 9.46 -4.30 2.72
CA ALA A 166 10.53 -3.41 3.12
C ALA A 166 9.97 -2.30 4.02
N LEU A 167 10.80 -1.76 4.91
CA LEU A 167 10.55 -0.49 5.58
C LEU A 167 11.24 0.61 4.79
N THR A 168 10.49 1.59 4.30
CA THR A 168 11.08 2.70 3.53
C THR A 168 10.78 4.04 4.15
N TYR A 169 11.72 4.97 4.01
CA TYR A 169 11.58 6.38 4.34
C TYR A 169 11.67 7.14 3.03
N THR A 170 10.77 8.07 2.79
CA THR A 170 10.72 8.86 1.55
C THR A 170 10.33 10.28 1.89
N ALA A 171 11.23 11.24 1.67
CA ALA A 171 11.06 12.63 2.09
C ALA A 171 10.98 13.57 0.89
N VAL A 172 10.00 14.47 0.93
CA VAL A 172 9.85 15.58 -0.04
C VAL A 172 9.73 16.89 0.73
N GLY A 173 10.56 17.85 0.33
CA GLY A 173 10.59 19.20 0.86
C GLY A 173 9.47 20.07 0.30
N LYS A 174 9.72 21.39 0.25
CA LYS A 174 8.85 22.34 -0.46
C LYS A 174 9.01 22.18 -1.97
N GLU A 175 8.06 22.72 -2.73
CA GLU A 175 8.14 22.82 -4.20
C GLU A 175 8.45 21.47 -4.88
N TYR A 176 7.88 20.39 -4.35
CA TYR A 176 8.05 19.03 -4.86
C TYR A 176 9.51 18.51 -4.89
N ASN A 177 10.41 19.13 -4.13
CA ASN A 177 11.81 18.75 -4.10
C ASN A 177 12.02 17.44 -3.32
N PHE A 178 12.39 16.37 -4.02
CA PHE A 178 12.74 15.10 -3.40
C PHE A 178 14.06 15.24 -2.61
N LEU A 179 14.00 14.91 -1.32
CA LEU A 179 15.12 15.06 -0.39
C LEU A 179 15.91 13.77 -0.20
N GLY A 180 15.36 12.63 -0.59
CA GLY A 180 15.96 11.32 -0.37
C GLY A 180 15.12 10.42 0.52
N GLY A 181 15.79 9.44 1.13
CA GLY A 181 15.12 8.42 1.92
C GLY A 181 16.05 7.26 2.30
N ALA A 182 15.47 6.22 2.86
CA ALA A 182 16.16 5.01 3.26
C ALA A 182 15.30 3.77 2.95
N ILE A 183 15.95 2.61 2.80
CA ILE A 183 15.30 1.31 2.57
C ILE A 183 15.93 0.30 3.53
N LEU A 184 15.09 -0.37 4.31
CA LEU A 184 15.46 -1.40 5.27
C LEU A 184 14.56 -2.64 5.07
N PRO A 185 14.96 -3.83 5.54
CA PRO A 185 14.02 -4.94 5.65
C PRO A 185 12.85 -4.57 6.57
N GLY A 186 11.62 -4.92 6.19
CA GLY A 186 10.44 -4.71 7.04
C GLY A 186 10.49 -5.58 8.30
N LEU A 187 9.65 -5.27 9.29
CA LEU A 187 9.64 -5.95 10.59
C LEU A 187 9.54 -7.48 10.45
N ARG A 188 8.57 -7.94 9.65
CA ARG A 188 8.34 -9.37 9.41
C ARG A 188 9.49 -10.03 8.67
N LEU A 189 10.14 -9.31 7.75
CA LEU A 189 11.29 -9.82 7.02
C LEU A 189 12.49 -10.00 7.96
N GLN A 190 12.75 -9.05 8.86
CA GLN A 190 13.82 -9.17 9.86
C GLN A 190 13.60 -10.35 10.81
N LEU A 191 12.39 -10.51 11.35
CA LEU A 191 12.05 -11.65 12.21
C LEU A 191 12.21 -12.99 11.47
N ARG A 192 11.75 -13.06 10.22
CA ARG A 192 11.86 -14.26 9.39
C ARG A 192 13.32 -14.58 9.05
N ALA A 193 14.14 -13.58 8.77
CA ALA A 193 15.54 -13.76 8.41
C ALA A 193 16.34 -14.45 9.53
N LEU A 194 16.04 -14.15 10.79
CA LEU A 194 16.68 -14.81 11.94
C LEU A 194 16.34 -16.30 12.03
N ASN A 195 15.09 -16.68 11.79
CA ASN A 195 14.70 -18.09 11.76
C ASN A 195 15.25 -18.84 10.55
N GLN A 196 15.24 -18.24 9.37
CA GLN A 196 15.64 -18.91 8.12
C GLN A 196 17.17 -19.04 7.96
N ASN A 197 17.95 -18.14 8.55
CA ASN A 197 19.40 -18.08 8.37
C ASN A 197 20.19 -18.43 9.65
N THR A 198 19.56 -19.09 10.62
CA THR A 198 20.24 -19.62 11.80
C THR A 198 19.73 -21.02 12.15
N ALA A 199 20.58 -21.85 12.75
CA ALA A 199 20.23 -23.24 13.01
C ALA A 199 19.22 -23.45 14.16
N ALA A 200 19.12 -22.48 15.09
CA ALA A 200 18.45 -22.69 16.37
C ALA A 200 17.43 -21.60 16.76
N LEU A 201 17.35 -20.48 16.04
CA LEU A 201 16.41 -19.42 16.42
C LEU A 201 14.97 -19.78 16.00
N PRO A 202 14.00 -19.68 16.91
CA PRO A 202 12.61 -20.01 16.61
C PRO A 202 11.98 -18.97 15.68
N GLN A 203 10.93 -19.36 14.98
CA GLN A 203 10.06 -18.40 14.31
C GLN A 203 9.37 -17.52 15.36
N VAL A 204 9.44 -16.20 15.16
CA VAL A 204 8.81 -15.20 16.02
C VAL A 204 7.79 -14.43 15.21
N SER A 205 6.55 -14.38 15.70
CA SER A 205 5.50 -13.52 15.15
C SER A 205 5.70 -12.08 15.64
N LEU A 206 5.19 -11.13 14.87
CA LEU A 206 5.16 -9.74 15.29
C LEU A 206 4.19 -9.61 16.47
N PRO A 207 4.61 -9.04 17.62
CA PRO A 207 3.73 -8.80 18.76
C PRO A 207 2.78 -7.63 18.46
N ASP A 208 1.65 -7.60 19.17
CA ASP A 208 0.65 -6.54 19.02
C ASP A 208 0.98 -5.27 19.83
N THR A 209 1.92 -5.34 20.78
CA THR A 209 2.39 -4.23 21.62
C THR A 209 3.92 -4.18 21.66
N LEU A 210 4.48 -3.05 22.09
CA LEU A 210 5.92 -2.88 22.21
C LEU A 210 6.45 -3.88 23.27
N PRO A 211 7.38 -4.79 22.90
CA PRO A 211 7.89 -5.77 23.84
C PRO A 211 8.78 -5.11 24.90
N GLN A 212 8.99 -5.83 26.01
CA GLN A 212 9.99 -5.45 27.01
C GLN A 212 11.37 -5.30 26.37
N LEU A 213 12.10 -4.25 26.74
CA LEU A 213 13.41 -3.95 26.15
C LEU A 213 14.43 -5.08 26.40
N TRP A 214 14.45 -5.64 27.60
CA TRP A 214 15.31 -6.77 27.94
C TRP A 214 14.50 -8.06 27.93
N GLY A 215 14.66 -8.85 26.87
CA GLY A 215 14.03 -10.17 26.76
C GLY A 215 14.72 -11.21 27.64
N ASP A 216 13.92 -12.01 28.33
CA ASP A 216 14.31 -13.12 29.22
C ASP A 216 14.19 -14.52 28.56
N SER A 217 13.79 -14.56 27.29
CA SER A 217 13.70 -15.77 26.48
C SER A 217 14.21 -15.49 25.07
N THR A 218 14.59 -16.53 24.31
CA THR A 218 15.03 -16.34 22.92
C THR A 218 13.98 -15.62 22.07
N LYS A 219 12.68 -15.93 22.25
CA LYS A 219 11.60 -15.28 21.50
C LYS A 219 11.47 -13.80 21.88
N SER A 220 11.50 -13.47 23.17
CA SER A 220 11.41 -12.07 23.63
C SER A 220 12.66 -11.27 23.28
N ALA A 221 13.86 -11.87 23.32
CA ALA A 221 15.11 -11.23 22.90
C ALA A 221 15.11 -10.91 21.40
N ILE A 222 14.65 -11.83 20.54
CA ILE A 222 14.49 -11.59 19.09
C ILE A 222 13.49 -10.46 18.83
N ALA A 223 12.28 -10.56 19.41
CA ALA A 223 11.24 -9.57 19.20
C ALA A 223 11.69 -8.17 19.67
N SER A 224 12.26 -8.08 20.86
CA SER A 224 12.80 -6.84 21.40
C SER A 224 13.90 -6.27 20.51
N GLY A 225 14.91 -7.07 20.16
CA GLY A 225 16.05 -6.60 19.36
C GLY A 225 15.64 -6.02 18.01
N VAL A 226 14.72 -6.68 17.30
CA VAL A 226 14.22 -6.18 16.01
C VAL A 226 13.38 -4.92 16.20
N ILE A 227 12.39 -4.94 17.11
CA ILE A 227 11.40 -3.88 17.21
C ILE A 227 12.01 -2.62 17.82
N HIS A 228 12.74 -2.72 18.94
CA HIS A 228 13.35 -1.54 19.56
C HIS A 228 14.40 -0.90 18.67
N THR A 229 15.15 -1.66 17.87
CA THR A 229 16.09 -1.10 16.90
C THR A 229 15.36 -0.32 15.80
N ILE A 230 14.28 -0.88 15.24
CA ILE A 230 13.51 -0.20 14.20
C ILE A 230 12.82 1.06 14.75
N ILE A 231 12.16 0.97 15.90
CA ILE A 231 11.46 2.11 16.48
C ILE A 231 12.44 3.21 16.90
N SER A 232 13.61 2.87 17.44
CA SER A 232 14.65 3.86 17.76
C SER A 232 15.25 4.48 16.49
N GLY A 233 15.39 3.70 15.42
CA GLY A 233 15.76 4.21 14.10
C GLY A 233 14.73 5.21 13.57
N ILE A 234 13.44 4.85 13.59
CA ILE A 234 12.36 5.76 13.19
C ILE A 234 12.41 7.04 14.03
N ASP A 235 12.48 6.93 15.35
CA ASP A 235 12.56 8.06 16.27
C ASP A 235 13.69 9.04 15.88
N ASN A 236 14.89 8.52 15.58
CA ASN A 236 16.01 9.34 15.10
C ASN A 236 15.70 10.06 13.77
N TYR A 237 15.07 9.40 12.80
CA TYR A 237 14.63 10.06 11.56
C TYR A 237 13.57 11.12 11.81
N LEU A 238 12.63 10.89 12.75
CA LEU A 238 11.60 11.85 13.10
C LEU A 238 12.17 13.08 13.79
N THR A 239 13.13 12.91 14.70
CA THR A 239 13.84 14.02 15.34
C THR A 239 14.56 14.87 14.29
N ALA A 240 15.40 14.26 13.45
CA ALA A 240 16.10 14.97 12.39
C ALA A 240 15.14 15.67 11.41
N TRP A 241 14.03 15.01 11.07
CA TRP A 241 13.00 15.57 10.20
C TRP A 241 12.36 16.83 10.79
N TRP A 242 11.98 16.80 12.07
CA TRP A 242 11.33 17.94 12.71
C TRP A 242 12.29 19.04 13.16
N GLU A 243 13.59 18.74 13.33
CA GLU A 243 14.62 19.77 13.44
C GLU A 243 14.71 20.60 12.16
N GLN A 244 14.69 19.94 11.00
CA GLN A 244 14.74 20.62 9.70
C GLN A 244 13.39 21.24 9.30
N PHE A 245 12.29 20.55 9.58
CA PHE A 245 10.93 20.94 9.21
C PHE A 245 9.99 20.83 10.42
N PRO A 246 9.95 21.84 11.31
CA PRO A 246 9.16 21.78 12.55
C PRO A 246 7.67 21.48 12.36
N GLN A 247 7.10 21.92 11.23
CA GLN A 247 5.71 21.69 10.82
C GLN A 247 5.55 20.60 9.75
N GLY A 248 6.65 19.94 9.37
CA GLY A 248 6.66 18.88 8.36
C GLY A 248 5.80 17.70 8.78
N LYS A 249 5.01 17.20 7.84
CA LYS A 249 4.10 16.08 8.07
C LYS A 249 4.87 14.76 8.07
N VAL A 250 4.41 13.81 8.86
CA VAL A 250 4.92 12.45 8.87
C VAL A 250 3.73 11.51 8.74
N ILE A 251 3.71 10.73 7.67
CA ILE A 251 2.66 9.75 7.40
C ILE A 251 3.25 8.35 7.40
N LEU A 252 2.71 7.48 8.24
CA LEU A 252 2.99 6.05 8.27
C LEU A 252 2.00 5.35 7.32
N THR A 253 2.49 4.41 6.52
CA THR A 253 1.67 3.63 5.59
C THR A 253 2.15 2.18 5.54
N GLY A 254 1.56 1.38 4.66
CA GLY A 254 1.88 -0.04 4.51
C GLY A 254 1.23 -0.90 5.60
N GLY A 255 1.25 -2.22 5.39
CA GLY A 255 0.52 -3.17 6.23
C GLY A 255 0.90 -3.17 7.72
N ASP A 256 2.12 -2.77 8.06
CA ASP A 256 2.58 -2.63 9.44
C ASP A 256 2.55 -1.16 9.95
N GLY A 257 2.03 -0.21 9.16
CA GLY A 257 2.03 1.22 9.48
C GLY A 257 1.25 1.60 10.74
N LEU A 258 0.08 0.98 10.97
CA LEU A 258 -0.69 1.18 12.21
C LEU A 258 0.07 0.67 13.44
N LEU A 259 0.71 -0.49 13.30
CA LEU A 259 1.47 -1.10 14.38
C LEU A 259 2.74 -0.30 14.71
N LEU A 260 3.43 0.23 13.68
CA LEU A 260 4.53 1.17 13.86
C LEU A 260 4.08 2.42 14.63
N GLN A 261 2.90 2.96 14.31
CA GLN A 261 2.33 4.10 15.05
C GLN A 261 2.13 3.75 16.52
N GLN A 262 1.54 2.59 16.79
CA GLN A 262 1.28 2.14 18.15
C GLN A 262 2.58 1.97 18.96
N PHE A 263 3.58 1.31 18.38
CA PHE A 263 4.89 1.18 19.03
C PHE A 263 5.58 2.52 19.28
N LEU A 264 5.44 3.49 18.37
CA LEU A 264 5.94 4.85 18.58
C LEU A 264 5.21 5.55 19.72
N GLN A 265 3.89 5.42 19.82
CA GLN A 265 3.09 5.99 20.92
C GLN A 265 3.48 5.38 22.27
N GLU A 266 3.70 4.06 22.33
CA GLU A 266 4.13 3.35 23.53
C GLU A 266 5.55 3.76 23.97
N LYS A 267 6.46 4.04 23.02
CA LYS A 267 7.83 4.52 23.32
C LYS A 267 7.88 6.02 23.65
N SER A 268 7.17 6.84 22.88
CA SER A 268 7.22 8.31 22.91
C SER A 268 5.89 8.90 22.47
N LEU A 269 5.12 9.42 23.42
CA LEU A 269 3.85 10.09 23.15
C LEU A 269 4.01 11.28 22.17
N PHE A 270 5.14 11.99 22.22
CA PHE A 270 5.40 13.11 21.31
C PHE A 270 5.47 12.65 19.85
N CYS A 271 6.32 11.67 19.56
CA CYS A 271 6.51 11.17 18.21
C CYS A 271 5.25 10.46 17.71
N GLY A 272 4.63 9.64 18.55
CA GLY A 272 3.40 8.94 18.24
C GLY A 272 2.25 9.88 17.85
N ASN A 273 1.99 10.93 18.64
CA ASN A 273 0.89 11.86 18.40
C ASN A 273 1.11 12.80 17.20
N LYS A 274 2.36 13.00 16.79
CA LYS A 274 2.71 13.86 15.65
C LYS A 274 2.79 13.09 14.32
N THR A 275 2.59 11.78 14.35
CA THR A 275 2.51 10.91 13.16
C THR A 275 1.07 10.59 12.81
N LEU A 276 0.77 10.52 11.50
CA LEU A 276 -0.53 10.09 10.98
C LEU A 276 -0.39 8.72 10.31
N VAL A 277 -1.49 7.99 10.15
CA VAL A 277 -1.52 6.72 9.39
C VAL A 277 -2.50 6.88 8.24
N ASP A 278 -2.05 6.54 7.02
CA ASP A 278 -2.92 6.47 5.84
C ASP A 278 -2.46 5.34 4.93
N GLN A 279 -3.33 4.36 4.67
CA GLN A 279 -3.05 3.18 3.84
C GLN A 279 -3.32 3.42 2.34
N THR A 280 -3.81 4.60 1.98
CA THR A 280 -4.33 4.89 0.64
C THR A 280 -3.44 5.84 -0.17
N LEU A 281 -2.27 6.21 0.36
CA LEU A 281 -1.39 7.24 -0.20
C LEU A 281 -1.02 7.02 -1.67
N MET A 282 -0.66 5.80 -2.08
CA MET A 282 -0.34 5.51 -3.48
C MET A 282 -1.53 5.78 -4.41
N PHE A 283 -2.73 5.38 -3.98
CA PHE A 283 -3.97 5.59 -4.75
C PHE A 283 -4.33 7.07 -4.80
N GLN A 284 -4.14 7.81 -3.71
CA GLN A 284 -4.30 9.26 -3.70
C GLN A 284 -3.32 9.93 -4.68
N GLY A 285 -2.05 9.50 -4.69
CA GLY A 285 -1.04 9.97 -5.63
C GLY A 285 -1.47 9.74 -7.08
N MET A 286 -1.89 8.52 -7.42
CA MET A 286 -2.40 8.20 -8.76
C MET A 286 -3.62 9.05 -9.11
N ALA A 287 -4.60 9.18 -8.21
CA ALA A 287 -5.81 9.96 -8.46
C ALA A 287 -5.51 11.44 -8.74
N LYS A 288 -4.53 12.02 -8.02
CA LYS A 288 -4.08 13.40 -8.23
C LYS A 288 -3.41 13.58 -9.59
N LEU A 289 -2.52 12.66 -9.98
CA LEU A 289 -1.91 12.67 -11.31
C LEU A 289 -2.97 12.60 -12.41
N ILE A 290 -3.85 11.59 -12.33
CA ILE A 290 -4.90 11.34 -13.31
C ILE A 290 -5.79 12.58 -13.46
N THR A 291 -6.19 13.19 -12.34
CA THR A 291 -7.03 14.39 -12.34
C THR A 291 -6.32 15.59 -12.97
N ASN A 292 -5.04 15.80 -12.65
CA ASN A 292 -4.26 16.94 -13.17
C ASN A 292 -3.98 16.80 -14.68
N HIS A 293 -3.76 15.57 -15.18
CA HIS A 293 -3.61 15.31 -16.60
C HIS A 293 -4.93 15.47 -17.37
N LEU A 294 -6.05 14.98 -16.82
CA LEU A 294 -7.37 15.10 -17.46
C LEU A 294 -7.91 16.54 -17.52
N CYS A 295 -7.43 17.44 -16.66
CA CYS A 295 -7.79 18.86 -16.72
C CYS A 295 -6.98 19.66 -17.77
N ARG A 296 -5.93 19.08 -18.37
CA ARG A 296 -5.08 19.73 -19.39
C ARG A 296 -5.43 19.33 -20.83
N THR A 297 -6.34 18.38 -21.02
CA THR A 297 -6.84 17.89 -22.32
C THR A 297 -8.30 18.25 -22.49
#